data_AF-N4URI0-F1
#
_entry.id   AF-N4URI0-F1
#
_cell.length_a   1.000
_cell.length_b   1.000
_cell.length_c   1.000
_cell.angle_alpha   90.00
_cell.angle_beta   90.00
_cell.angle_gamma   90.00
#
_symmetry.space_group_name_H-M   'P 1'
#
loop_
_entity.id
_entity.type
_entity.pdbx_description
1 polymer ?
#
loop_
_entity_poly.entity_id
_entity_poly.type
_entity_poly.pdbx_seq_one_letter_code
_entity_poly.pdbx_strand_id
1 'polypeptide(L)'
;MKVETAAEKIPTAELGGESCCTCAKLLTSVPRYHPSTEKPLPDDARLECCSRVICGNCIHDNPRFATYCPYCQTSSVPSVLPPNLKAPPSYTTPGAVAAAAAASSAPPPPYTPTATADTPSTSEKPASKPSEDTLHFLNHEHDTVASLSLRYDVPASVLRRANNITSDHLLLGRRTVLIPGEYYTAGVSLSPRPVEGEEEELRKSKIRRFMTGCKVSDYDVAVLYLEQSGYDLANAMEAYAADEAWERDHPVHEGGRRGKGVHRNRGPFWRGSA
;
A
#
# COMPACT_ATOMS: atom_id res chain seq x y z
N MET A 1 5.00 -73.16 10.16
CA MET A 1 3.58 -72.76 10.09
C MET A 1 3.44 -71.55 10.97
N LYS A 2 3.12 -70.39 10.39
CA LYS A 2 1.82 -69.71 10.60
C LYS A 2 1.71 -69.32 12.09
N VAL A 3 1.57 -68.06 12.48
CA VAL A 3 0.67 -66.99 12.03
C VAL A 3 1.36 -65.72 12.62
N GLU A 4 1.43 -64.55 11.98
CA GLU A 4 0.32 -63.56 11.95
C GLU A 4 -0.37 -63.50 13.35
N THR A 5 -0.54 -62.38 14.02
CA THR A 5 -1.13 -61.10 13.63
C THR A 5 -0.96 -60.21 14.87
N ALA A 6 -0.58 -58.94 14.69
CA ALA A 6 -1.48 -57.78 14.65
C ALA A 6 -2.19 -57.55 16.00
N ALA A 7 -2.35 -56.35 16.53
CA ALA A 7 -1.97 -54.99 16.16
C ALA A 7 -2.28 -54.16 17.41
N GLU A 8 -1.68 -52.98 17.55
CA GLU A 8 -2.51 -51.81 17.86
C GLU A 8 -1.82 -50.54 17.38
N LYS A 9 -2.59 -49.71 16.66
CA LYS A 9 -2.19 -48.40 16.12
C LYS A 9 -2.52 -47.30 17.12
N ILE A 10 -1.59 -46.37 17.36
CA ILE A 10 -1.88 -44.97 17.76
C ILE A 10 -0.78 -44.07 17.14
N PRO A 11 -1.01 -42.78 16.84
CA PRO A 11 -1.09 -42.25 15.48
C PRO A 11 0.20 -41.54 15.04
N THR A 12 0.30 -41.40 13.73
CA THR A 12 1.33 -40.74 12.94
C THR A 12 1.53 -39.26 13.31
N ALA A 13 2.74 -38.92 13.76
CA ALA A 13 3.31 -37.58 13.67
C ALA A 13 4.69 -37.71 13.00
N GLU A 14 4.75 -37.30 11.73
CA GLU A 14 5.89 -36.74 11.01
C GLU A 14 7.27 -36.87 11.70
N LEU A 15 7.98 -37.98 11.44
CA LEU A 15 9.39 -38.16 11.80
C LEU A 15 10.31 -37.42 10.80
N GLY A 16 10.04 -36.14 10.57
CA GLY A 16 10.99 -35.21 9.97
C GLY A 16 11.78 -34.55 11.09
N GLY A 17 12.96 -35.08 11.43
CA GLY A 17 13.77 -34.54 12.52
C GLY A 17 14.14 -33.08 12.28
N GLU A 18 13.65 -32.18 13.14
CA GLU A 18 14.01 -30.77 13.06
C GLU A 18 15.48 -30.56 13.47
N SER A 19 16.15 -29.60 12.82
CA SER A 19 17.55 -29.26 13.10
C SER A 19 17.68 -27.83 13.62
N CYS A 20 18.61 -27.62 14.56
CA CYS A 20 18.95 -26.29 15.06
C CYS A 20 19.51 -25.41 13.94
N CYS A 21 18.96 -24.22 13.73
CA CYS A 21 19.44 -23.32 12.69
C CYS A 21 20.83 -22.73 12.97
N THR A 22 21.28 -22.69 14.22
CA THR A 22 22.57 -22.10 14.61
C THR A 22 23.73 -23.08 14.50
N CYS A 23 23.57 -24.34 14.96
CA CYS A 23 24.64 -25.35 14.94
C CYS A 23 24.40 -26.50 13.95
N ALA A 24 23.28 -26.47 13.20
CA ALA A 24 22.89 -27.46 12.19
C ALA A 24 22.75 -28.91 12.69
N LYS A 25 22.78 -29.16 14.00
CA LYS A 25 22.54 -30.49 14.59
C LYS A 25 21.05 -30.78 14.69
N LEU A 26 20.68 -32.05 14.47
CA LEU A 26 19.31 -32.53 14.70
C LEU A 26 18.95 -32.40 16.18
N LEU A 27 17.77 -31.88 16.50
CA LEU A 27 17.35 -31.64 17.90
C LEU A 27 17.32 -32.94 18.72
N THR A 28 16.99 -34.07 18.08
CA THR A 28 17.05 -35.41 18.69
C THR A 28 18.47 -35.85 19.08
N SER A 29 19.50 -35.28 18.44
CA SER A 29 20.91 -35.59 18.72
C SER A 29 21.58 -34.62 19.70
N VAL A 30 20.90 -33.53 20.08
CA VAL A 30 21.44 -32.55 21.03
C VAL A 30 21.24 -33.07 22.47
N PRO A 31 22.29 -33.13 23.29
CA PRO A 31 22.16 -33.53 24.70
C PRO A 31 21.19 -32.61 25.45
N ARG A 32 20.33 -33.20 26.29
CA ARG A 32 19.40 -32.47 27.19
C ARG A 32 20.08 -31.96 28.47
N TYR A 33 21.31 -32.42 28.73
CA TYR A 33 22.09 -32.07 29.91
C TYR A 33 23.49 -31.66 29.48
N HIS A 34 24.07 -30.70 30.20
CA HIS A 34 25.41 -30.25 29.92
C HIS A 34 26.44 -31.32 30.34
N PRO A 35 27.37 -31.73 29.46
CA PRO A 35 28.19 -32.94 29.65
C PRO A 35 29.15 -32.86 30.84
N SER A 36 29.50 -31.67 31.32
CA SER A 36 30.45 -31.49 32.43
C SER A 36 29.79 -31.15 33.77
N THR A 37 28.53 -30.71 33.76
CA THR A 37 27.87 -30.18 34.97
C THR A 37 26.57 -30.90 35.30
N GLU A 38 26.13 -31.82 34.43
CA GLU A 38 24.90 -32.64 34.55
C GLU A 38 23.61 -31.84 34.77
N LYS A 39 23.66 -30.50 34.66
CA LYS A 39 22.50 -29.63 34.76
C LYS A 39 21.67 -29.72 33.47
N PRO A 40 20.34 -29.68 33.58
CA PRO A 40 19.48 -29.66 32.42
C PRO A 40 19.74 -28.39 31.61
N LEU A 41 19.88 -28.55 30.29
CA LEU A 41 19.98 -27.44 29.36
C LEU A 41 18.59 -26.80 29.17
N PRO A 42 18.54 -25.50 28.82
CA PRO A 42 17.28 -24.84 28.47
C PRO A 42 16.53 -25.57 27.36
N ASP A 43 15.21 -25.44 27.33
CA ASP A 43 14.39 -26.02 26.26
C ASP A 43 14.66 -25.34 24.91
N ASP A 44 14.41 -26.07 23.83
CA ASP A 44 14.58 -25.60 22.46
C ASP A 44 13.59 -24.46 22.15
N ALA A 45 14.08 -23.37 21.57
CA ALA A 45 13.26 -22.20 21.25
C ALA A 45 12.88 -22.17 19.77
N ARG A 46 11.57 -22.17 19.47
CA ARG A 46 11.05 -21.91 18.13
C ARG A 46 10.76 -20.43 17.95
N LEU A 47 11.38 -19.83 16.93
CA LEU A 47 11.27 -18.41 16.64
C LEU A 47 9.97 -18.11 15.89
N GLU A 48 9.14 -17.23 16.44
CA GLU A 48 7.82 -16.90 15.86
C GLU A 48 7.91 -16.25 14.47
N CYS A 49 8.96 -15.46 14.21
CA CYS A 49 9.06 -14.67 12.98
C CYS A 49 9.35 -15.49 11.72
N CYS A 50 10.01 -16.65 11.84
CA CYS A 50 10.41 -17.45 10.68
C CYS A 50 10.31 -18.96 10.93
N SER A 51 9.67 -19.40 12.02
CA SER A 51 9.45 -20.80 12.41
C SER A 51 10.70 -21.68 12.58
N ARG A 52 11.90 -21.10 12.54
CA ARG A 52 13.18 -21.80 12.78
C ARG A 52 13.37 -22.13 14.26
N VAL A 53 14.09 -23.21 14.55
CA VAL A 53 14.34 -23.68 15.93
C VAL A 53 15.81 -23.53 16.29
N ILE A 54 16.08 -23.06 17.51
CA ILE A 54 17.42 -23.00 18.12
C ILE A 54 17.45 -23.99 19.28
N CYS A 55 18.47 -24.85 19.33
CA CYS A 55 18.56 -25.86 20.39
C CYS A 55 19.03 -25.29 21.74
N GLY A 56 18.68 -26.00 22.81
CA GLY A 56 19.02 -25.67 24.19
C GLY A 56 20.51 -25.42 24.45
N ASN A 57 21.41 -26.17 23.80
CA ASN A 57 22.85 -25.94 23.95
C ASN A 57 23.28 -24.57 23.41
N CYS A 58 22.78 -24.19 22.22
CA CYS A 58 23.10 -22.87 21.66
C CYS A 58 22.48 -21.73 22.47
N ILE A 59 21.32 -21.96 23.09
CA ILE A 59 20.70 -21.00 24.02
C ILE A 59 21.50 -20.89 25.31
N HIS A 60 22.02 -21.99 25.84
CA HIS A 60 22.90 -21.97 27.00
C HIS A 60 24.19 -21.18 26.73
N ASP A 61 24.80 -21.37 25.57
CA ASP A 61 26.01 -20.65 25.16
C ASP A 61 25.75 -19.15 24.95
N ASN A 62 24.55 -18.79 24.48
CA ASN A 62 24.12 -17.39 24.37
C ASN A 62 22.62 -17.23 24.68
N PRO A 63 22.27 -16.75 25.89
CA PRO A 63 20.88 -16.72 26.35
C PRO A 63 19.99 -15.77 25.54
N ARG A 64 20.58 -14.86 24.73
CA ARG A 64 19.82 -13.97 23.86
C ARG A 64 19.02 -14.75 22.82
N PHE A 65 19.47 -15.92 22.40
CA PHE A 65 18.77 -16.71 21.39
C PHE A 65 17.42 -17.28 21.87
N ALA A 66 17.15 -17.29 23.18
CA ALA A 66 15.82 -17.64 23.70
C ALA A 66 14.76 -16.62 23.30
N THR A 67 15.14 -15.36 23.11
CA THR A 67 14.21 -14.23 22.92
C THR A 67 14.48 -13.42 21.67
N TYR A 68 15.56 -13.70 20.93
CA TYR A 68 15.97 -12.94 19.75
C TYR A 68 16.35 -13.86 18.60
N CYS A 69 15.77 -13.59 17.42
CA CYS A 69 16.11 -14.26 16.17
C CYS A 69 17.34 -13.60 15.54
N PRO A 70 18.49 -14.30 15.39
CA PRO A 70 19.66 -13.73 14.73
C PRO A 70 19.48 -13.51 13.22
N TYR A 71 18.56 -14.22 12.57
CA TYR A 71 18.36 -14.17 11.12
C TYR A 71 17.40 -13.06 10.68
N CYS A 72 16.28 -12.92 11.38
CA CYS A 72 15.31 -11.85 11.12
C CYS A 72 15.59 -10.60 11.96
N GLN A 73 16.51 -10.68 12.92
CA GLN A 73 16.89 -9.62 13.85
C GLN A 73 15.74 -9.05 14.68
N THR A 74 14.74 -9.89 14.96
CA THR A 74 13.56 -9.56 15.77
C THR A 74 13.65 -10.18 17.15
N SER A 75 13.14 -9.47 18.17
CA SER A 75 13.01 -9.96 19.54
C SER A 75 11.54 -10.30 19.83
N SER A 76 11.30 -11.41 20.53
CA SER A 76 9.96 -11.79 21.03
C SER A 76 9.60 -11.08 22.35
N VAL A 77 10.57 -10.45 23.01
CA VAL A 77 10.31 -9.62 24.20
C VAL A 77 10.06 -8.17 23.80
N PRO A 78 9.00 -7.53 24.30
CA PRO A 78 8.70 -6.12 24.01
C PRO A 78 9.81 -5.22 24.58
N SER A 79 10.54 -4.59 23.67
CA SER A 79 11.41 -3.45 23.95
C SER A 79 10.60 -2.16 23.72
N VAL A 80 11.02 -1.03 24.31
CA VAL A 80 10.34 0.28 24.18
C VAL A 80 10.37 0.83 22.74
N LEU A 81 11.11 0.18 21.83
CA LEU A 81 11.10 0.47 20.39
C LEU A 81 10.28 -0.57 19.63
N PRO A 82 9.50 -0.18 18.60
CA PRO A 82 8.67 -1.11 17.85
C PRO A 82 9.52 -2.23 17.21
N PRO A 83 8.94 -3.43 17.05
CA PRO A 83 9.66 -4.62 16.61
C PRO A 83 10.13 -4.47 15.17
N ASN A 84 11.38 -4.01 14.98
CA ASN A 84 12.26 -4.14 13.80
C ASN A 84 13.45 -3.15 13.79
N LEU A 85 13.69 -2.40 14.87
CA LEU A 85 14.85 -1.48 14.95
C LEU A 85 15.68 -1.72 16.22
N LYS A 86 17.01 -1.72 16.06
CA LYS A 86 17.96 -1.91 17.16
C LYS A 86 18.15 -0.62 17.95
N ALA A 87 18.29 -0.75 19.27
CA ALA A 87 18.80 0.35 20.10
C ALA A 87 20.30 0.55 19.81
N PRO A 88 20.77 1.80 19.64
CA PRO A 88 22.20 2.08 19.51
C PRO A 88 22.94 1.66 20.81
N PRO A 89 24.22 1.27 20.73
CA PRO A 89 25.00 0.95 21.93
C PRO A 89 25.07 2.15 22.87
N SER A 90 24.89 1.91 24.16
CA SER A 90 24.89 2.94 25.21
C SER A 90 26.26 3.58 25.35
N TYR A 91 26.41 4.82 24.91
CA TYR A 91 27.52 5.67 25.33
C TYR A 91 27.14 6.36 26.65
N THR A 92 27.54 5.75 27.76
CA THR A 92 27.46 6.36 29.09
C THR A 92 28.58 7.38 29.22
N THR A 93 28.26 8.67 29.30
CA THR A 93 29.16 9.68 29.85
C THR A 93 28.88 9.82 31.35
N PRO A 94 29.85 9.62 32.25
CA PRO A 94 29.63 9.84 33.67
C PRO A 94 29.78 11.33 33.99
N GLY A 95 28.76 11.90 34.66
CA GLY A 95 28.94 13.05 35.53
C GLY A 95 28.19 14.32 35.14
N ALA A 96 27.00 14.48 35.71
CA ALA A 96 26.53 15.78 36.19
C ALA A 96 25.56 15.53 37.35
N VAL A 97 26.10 15.67 38.56
CA VAL A 97 25.35 15.73 39.81
C VAL A 97 24.62 17.07 39.93
N ALA A 98 23.59 17.04 40.78
CA ALA A 98 22.84 18.16 41.37
C ALA A 98 21.63 18.68 40.58
N ALA A 99 20.44 18.25 41.00
CA ALA A 99 19.59 19.10 41.84
C ALA A 99 18.32 18.36 42.32
N ALA A 100 18.00 18.58 43.58
CA ALA A 100 16.69 18.47 44.23
C ALA A 100 16.13 17.06 44.52
N ALA A 101 16.53 16.56 45.69
CA ALA A 101 15.74 15.66 46.51
C ALA A 101 14.49 16.37 47.07
N ALA A 102 13.33 15.69 47.07
CA ALA A 102 12.27 15.90 48.06
C ALA A 102 11.27 14.73 48.11
N ALA A 103 11.15 14.17 49.32
CA ALA A 103 9.95 13.61 49.95
C ALA A 103 9.43 12.20 49.60
N SER A 104 9.41 11.39 50.65
CA SER A 104 8.86 10.05 50.81
C SER A 104 7.34 10.02 51.07
N SER A 105 6.77 8.81 50.91
CA SER A 105 5.73 8.18 51.75
C SER A 105 4.24 8.24 51.33
N ALA A 106 3.72 7.02 51.07
CA ALA A 106 2.34 6.51 51.18
C ALA A 106 1.32 6.72 50.01
N PRO A 107 0.50 5.68 49.70
CA PRO A 107 -0.33 5.60 48.48
C PRO A 107 -1.78 6.10 48.66
N PRO A 108 -2.46 6.53 47.57
CA PRO A 108 -3.92 6.69 47.55
C PRO A 108 -4.65 5.39 47.09
N PRO A 109 -5.99 5.29 47.32
CA PRO A 109 -6.74 4.06 47.62
C PRO A 109 -7.23 3.26 46.38
N PRO A 110 -7.82 2.05 46.58
CA PRO A 110 -8.12 1.11 45.50
C PRO A 110 -9.48 1.42 44.86
N TYR A 111 -9.55 1.37 43.53
CA TYR A 111 -10.81 1.41 42.79
C TYR A 111 -11.06 0.06 42.13
N THR A 112 -11.95 -0.71 42.74
CA THR A 112 -12.64 -1.84 42.13
C THR A 112 -13.59 -1.35 41.05
N PRO A 113 -13.68 -2.03 39.89
CA PRO A 113 -14.88 -2.01 39.08
C PRO A 113 -15.64 -3.34 39.23
N THR A 114 -16.73 -3.29 40.01
CA THR A 114 -17.81 -4.27 39.98
C THR A 114 -18.64 -4.06 38.71
N ALA A 115 -18.97 -5.15 38.04
CA ALA A 115 -19.87 -5.21 36.91
C ALA A 115 -21.31 -4.81 37.28
N THR A 116 -22.02 -4.10 36.39
CA THR A 116 -23.45 -4.35 36.15
C THR A 116 -23.87 -3.89 34.74
N ALA A 117 -24.42 -4.87 34.02
CA ALA A 117 -25.51 -4.88 33.04
C ALA A 117 -25.85 -3.68 32.12
N ASP A 118 -26.15 -4.09 30.87
CA ASP A 118 -27.20 -3.64 29.96
C ASP A 118 -27.22 -2.19 29.45
N THR A 119 -27.10 -2.03 28.13
CA THR A 119 -28.20 -1.67 27.19
C THR A 119 -27.60 -1.35 25.81
N PRO A 120 -28.20 -1.81 24.70
CA PRO A 120 -27.73 -1.47 23.35
C PRO A 120 -27.98 0.01 23.06
N SER A 121 -26.93 0.82 23.03
CA SER A 121 -27.04 2.18 22.54
C SER A 121 -27.02 2.14 21.01
N THR A 122 -28.23 2.06 20.45
CA THR A 122 -28.55 2.58 19.13
C THR A 122 -27.98 3.98 19.06
N SER A 123 -26.86 4.16 18.35
CA SER A 123 -26.37 5.48 18.02
C SER A 123 -27.39 6.09 17.05
N GLU A 124 -28.31 6.87 17.62
CA GLU A 124 -29.21 7.72 16.88
C GLU A 124 -28.35 8.66 16.02
N LYS A 125 -28.29 8.28 14.75
CA LYS A 125 -28.14 9.20 13.63
C LYS A 125 -28.93 10.48 13.95
N PRO A 126 -28.29 11.65 14.09
CA PRO A 126 -29.00 12.86 13.75
C PRO A 126 -29.28 12.72 12.26
N ALA A 127 -30.56 12.63 11.90
CA ALA A 127 -31.00 12.85 10.54
C ALA A 127 -30.74 14.32 10.19
N SER A 128 -29.46 14.69 10.05
CA SER A 128 -29.07 15.87 9.30
C SER A 128 -29.40 15.58 7.84
N LYS A 129 -29.95 16.59 7.19
CA LYS A 129 -30.11 16.64 5.73
C LYS A 129 -28.85 16.07 5.05
N PRO A 130 -28.95 15.37 3.90
CA PRO A 130 -27.76 14.91 3.20
C PRO A 130 -26.87 16.13 2.96
N SER A 131 -25.76 16.18 3.68
CA SER A 131 -24.72 17.17 3.47
C SER A 131 -24.17 16.92 2.08
N GLU A 132 -24.29 17.92 1.20
CA GLU A 132 -23.88 17.76 -0.19
C GLU A 132 -22.36 17.51 -0.27
N ASP A 133 -21.98 16.51 -1.05
CA ASP A 133 -20.58 16.20 -1.29
C ASP A 133 -19.91 17.35 -2.05
N THR A 134 -18.74 17.76 -1.59
CA THR A 134 -17.99 18.85 -2.19
C THR A 134 -16.98 18.30 -3.20
N LEU A 135 -16.98 18.83 -4.43
CA LEU A 135 -16.02 18.45 -5.47
C LEU A 135 -14.71 19.24 -5.30
N HIS A 136 -13.56 18.55 -5.22
CA HIS A 136 -12.23 19.16 -5.18
C HIS A 136 -11.45 18.84 -6.45
N PHE A 137 -10.90 19.86 -7.11
CA PHE A 137 -9.98 19.69 -8.24
C PHE A 137 -8.57 19.40 -7.74
N LEU A 138 -7.98 18.29 -8.20
CA LEU A 138 -6.68 17.81 -7.71
C LEU A 138 -5.52 18.60 -8.30
N ASN A 139 -4.62 19.07 -7.42
CA ASN A 139 -3.27 19.45 -7.79
C ASN A 139 -2.31 18.29 -7.52
N HIS A 140 -1.87 17.61 -8.56
CA HIS A 140 -1.02 16.42 -8.44
C HIS A 140 0.35 16.68 -7.78
N GLU A 141 0.82 17.93 -7.74
CA GLU A 141 2.09 18.29 -7.11
C GLU A 141 1.97 18.49 -5.59
N HIS A 142 0.77 18.79 -5.09
CA HIS A 142 0.55 19.23 -3.71
C HIS A 142 -0.56 18.47 -2.97
N ASP A 143 -1.42 17.78 -3.71
CA ASP A 143 -2.54 17.02 -3.18
C ASP A 143 -2.20 15.53 -3.12
N THR A 144 -2.35 15.00 -1.92
CA THR A 144 -2.23 13.58 -1.59
C THR A 144 -3.41 13.23 -0.70
N VAL A 145 -3.73 11.94 -0.55
CA VAL A 145 -4.82 11.53 0.36
C VAL A 145 -4.58 12.05 1.78
N ALA A 146 -3.33 12.07 2.23
CA ALA A 146 -2.96 12.60 3.55
C ALA A 146 -3.13 14.12 3.64
N SER A 147 -2.65 14.89 2.65
CA SER A 147 -2.79 16.35 2.68
C SER A 147 -4.25 16.79 2.54
N LEU A 148 -5.07 16.09 1.74
CA LEU A 148 -6.51 16.35 1.62
C LEU A 148 -7.25 16.01 2.91
N SER A 149 -6.91 14.89 3.56
CA SER A 149 -7.47 14.50 4.85
C SER A 149 -7.28 15.58 5.91
N LEU A 150 -6.09 16.18 5.97
CA LEU A 150 -5.79 17.28 6.89
C LEU A 150 -6.47 18.60 6.52
N ARG A 151 -6.56 18.92 5.22
CA ARG A 151 -7.17 20.19 4.76
C ARG A 151 -8.67 20.25 4.97
N TYR A 152 -9.35 19.12 4.81
CA TYR A 152 -10.81 19.02 4.88
C TYR A 152 -11.33 18.39 6.17
N ASP A 153 -10.42 18.00 7.08
CA ASP A 153 -10.75 17.31 8.33
C ASP A 153 -11.58 16.02 8.10
N VAL A 154 -11.26 15.30 7.01
CA VAL A 154 -11.93 14.03 6.66
C VAL A 154 -10.95 12.87 6.86
N PRO A 155 -11.32 11.80 7.58
CA PRO A 155 -10.44 10.64 7.73
C PRO A 155 -10.05 10.04 6.38
N ALA A 156 -8.76 9.75 6.18
CA ALA A 156 -8.23 9.20 4.93
C ALA A 156 -8.94 7.90 4.48
N SER A 157 -9.38 7.06 5.42
CA SER A 157 -10.14 5.84 5.12
C SER A 157 -11.51 6.11 4.52
N VAL A 158 -12.20 7.15 5.00
CA VAL A 158 -13.50 7.59 4.48
C VAL A 158 -13.33 8.23 3.12
N LEU A 159 -12.34 9.12 2.96
CA LEU A 159 -12.03 9.77 1.68
C LEU A 159 -11.72 8.74 0.59
N ARG A 160 -10.93 7.71 0.92
CA ARG A 160 -10.63 6.58 0.03
C ARG A 160 -11.88 5.78 -0.34
N ARG A 161 -12.74 5.47 0.63
CA ARG A 161 -13.96 4.70 0.42
C ARG A 161 -14.96 5.47 -0.45
N ALA A 162 -15.21 6.73 -0.15
CA ALA A 162 -16.13 7.59 -0.90
C ALA A 162 -15.71 7.73 -2.37
N ASN A 163 -14.41 7.70 -2.65
CA ASN A 163 -13.88 7.83 -3.99
C ASN A 163 -13.53 6.49 -4.65
N ASN A 164 -13.70 5.33 -4.02
CA ASN A 164 -13.21 4.04 -4.54
C ASN A 164 -11.70 4.07 -4.87
N ILE A 165 -10.89 4.58 -3.95
CA ILE A 165 -9.41 4.64 -4.07
C ILE A 165 -8.81 3.59 -3.13
N THR A 166 -8.24 2.53 -3.69
CA THR A 166 -7.60 1.46 -2.90
C THR A 166 -6.15 1.80 -2.53
N SER A 167 -5.45 2.55 -3.38
CA SER A 167 -4.03 2.89 -3.26
C SER A 167 -3.77 4.35 -3.65
N ASP A 168 -2.73 4.94 -3.07
CA ASP A 168 -2.45 6.38 -3.23
C ASP A 168 -2.06 6.78 -4.67
N HIS A 169 -1.45 5.88 -5.44
CA HIS A 169 -1.11 6.14 -6.83
C HIS A 169 -2.35 6.27 -7.75
N LEU A 170 -3.52 5.76 -7.34
CA LEU A 170 -4.76 5.91 -8.12
C LEU A 170 -5.32 7.32 -8.06
N LEU A 171 -4.82 8.16 -7.15
CA LEU A 171 -5.13 9.59 -7.12
C LEU A 171 -4.63 10.27 -8.41
N LEU A 172 -3.47 9.83 -8.94
CA LEU A 172 -2.83 10.44 -10.12
C LEU A 172 -3.62 10.25 -11.43
N GLY A 173 -4.48 9.23 -11.49
CA GLY A 173 -5.34 8.98 -12.65
C GLY A 173 -6.61 9.85 -12.67
N ARG A 174 -6.81 10.69 -11.66
CA ARG A 174 -8.07 11.42 -11.44
C ARG A 174 -7.84 12.91 -11.49
N ARG A 175 -8.80 13.64 -12.05
CA ARG A 175 -8.79 15.11 -12.05
C ARG A 175 -9.48 15.69 -10.82
N THR A 176 -10.45 14.97 -10.28
CA THR A 176 -11.31 15.44 -9.19
C THR A 176 -11.52 14.36 -8.14
N VAL A 177 -11.75 14.80 -6.91
CA VAL A 177 -12.07 13.97 -5.74
C VAL A 177 -13.31 14.51 -5.06
N LEU A 178 -14.19 13.61 -4.64
CA LEU A 178 -15.37 13.92 -3.84
C LEU A 178 -15.01 13.97 -2.37
N ILE A 179 -15.46 15.00 -1.68
CA ILE A 179 -15.24 15.22 -0.26
C ILE A 179 -16.57 15.03 0.45
N PRO A 180 -16.70 13.99 1.28
CA PRO A 180 -17.93 13.71 2.00
C PRO A 180 -18.37 14.89 2.86
N GLY A 181 -19.56 15.41 2.59
CA GLY A 181 -20.14 16.52 3.36
C GLY A 181 -20.42 16.16 4.81
N GLU A 182 -20.47 14.85 5.14
CA GLU A 182 -20.72 14.35 6.50
C GLU A 182 -19.65 14.82 7.50
N TYR A 183 -18.42 14.99 7.01
CA TYR A 183 -17.26 15.43 7.78
C TYR A 183 -16.92 16.89 7.48
N TYR A 184 -17.19 17.36 6.25
CA TYR A 184 -16.89 18.70 5.81
C TYR A 184 -18.14 19.59 5.73
N THR A 185 -18.45 20.30 6.82
CA THR A 185 -19.65 21.15 6.92
C THR A 185 -19.54 22.51 6.24
N ALA A 186 -18.34 22.90 5.80
CA ALA A 186 -18.13 24.21 5.18
C ALA A 186 -18.63 24.27 3.73
N GLY A 187 -18.83 23.13 3.06
CA GLY A 187 -19.53 23.04 1.76
C GLY A 187 -18.88 23.81 0.60
N VAL A 188 -17.69 24.39 0.78
CA VAL A 188 -16.97 25.16 -0.23
C VAL A 188 -15.69 24.42 -0.58
N SER A 189 -15.48 24.11 -1.86
CA SER A 189 -14.24 23.50 -2.31
C SER A 189 -13.06 24.46 -2.11
N LEU A 190 -11.99 24.00 -1.47
CA LEU A 190 -10.72 24.74 -1.34
C LEU A 190 -9.98 24.87 -2.69
N SER A 191 -10.30 24.03 -3.69
CA SER A 191 -9.90 24.21 -5.09
C SER A 191 -11.14 24.24 -6.00
N PRO A 192 -11.79 25.39 -6.18
CA PRO A 192 -12.99 25.51 -7.01
C PRO A 192 -12.71 25.55 -8.52
N ARG A 193 -11.44 25.72 -8.93
CA ARG A 193 -11.03 25.82 -10.33
C ARG A 193 -9.98 24.76 -10.66
N PRO A 194 -9.97 24.24 -11.91
CA PRO A 194 -8.86 23.44 -12.41
C PRO A 194 -7.53 24.18 -12.27
N VAL A 195 -6.49 23.47 -11.83
CA VAL A 195 -5.17 24.04 -11.52
C VAL A 195 -4.45 24.55 -12.77
N GLU A 196 -4.59 23.84 -13.88
CA GLU A 196 -4.06 24.24 -15.20
C GLU A 196 -4.95 25.30 -15.90
N GLY A 197 -6.00 25.77 -15.22
CA GLY A 197 -6.98 26.70 -15.79
C GLY A 197 -8.06 26.01 -16.65
N GLU A 198 -9.16 26.72 -16.88
CA GLU A 198 -10.29 26.21 -17.66
C GLU A 198 -9.92 26.03 -19.15
N GLU A 199 -9.09 26.92 -19.68
CA GLU A 199 -8.72 26.94 -21.09
C GLU A 199 -7.83 25.75 -21.47
N GLU A 200 -6.85 25.40 -20.63
CA GLU A 200 -5.93 24.30 -20.91
C GLU A 200 -6.62 22.92 -20.79
N GLU A 201 -7.53 22.74 -19.82
CA GLU A 201 -8.32 21.52 -19.73
C GLU A 201 -9.30 21.38 -20.90
N LEU A 202 -9.92 22.49 -21.35
CA LEU A 202 -10.73 22.50 -22.56
C LEU A 202 -9.88 22.12 -23.77
N ARG A 203 -8.67 22.67 -23.91
CA ARG A 203 -7.70 22.31 -24.96
C ARG A 203 -7.40 20.81 -24.94
N LYS A 204 -7.00 20.26 -23.79
CA LYS A 204 -6.68 18.83 -23.62
C LYS A 204 -7.90 17.93 -23.89
N SER A 205 -9.10 18.38 -23.52
CA SER A 205 -10.35 17.66 -23.81
C SER A 205 -10.66 17.61 -25.31
N LYS A 206 -10.46 18.72 -26.03
CA LYS A 206 -10.64 18.81 -27.48
C LYS A 206 -9.64 17.91 -28.22
N ILE A 207 -8.37 17.91 -27.81
CA ILE A 207 -7.34 17.03 -28.38
C ILE A 207 -7.75 15.56 -28.23
N ARG A 208 -8.12 15.12 -27.01
CA ARG A 208 -8.58 13.74 -26.78
C ARG A 208 -9.81 13.38 -27.61
N ARG A 209 -10.76 14.30 -27.75
CA ARG A 209 -11.99 14.09 -28.52
C ARG A 209 -11.72 14.01 -30.02
N PHE A 210 -10.80 14.82 -30.54
CA PHE A 210 -10.32 14.73 -31.92
C PHE A 210 -9.62 13.38 -32.16
N MET A 211 -8.64 13.01 -31.33
CA MET A 211 -7.92 11.74 -31.44
C MET A 211 -8.88 10.53 -31.45
N THR A 212 -9.88 10.54 -30.57
CA THR A 212 -10.87 9.45 -30.49
C THR A 212 -11.86 9.49 -31.66
N GLY A 213 -12.33 10.67 -32.06
CA GLY A 213 -13.30 10.85 -33.15
C GLY A 213 -12.71 10.50 -34.52
N CYS A 214 -11.51 10.99 -34.80
CA CYS A 214 -10.79 10.76 -36.04
C CYS A 214 -9.94 9.48 -36.03
N LYS A 215 -9.84 8.79 -34.88
CA LYS A 215 -9.00 7.59 -34.65
C LYS A 215 -7.52 7.83 -34.93
N VAL A 216 -7.05 9.04 -34.64
CA VAL A 216 -5.66 9.46 -34.76
C VAL A 216 -4.93 9.10 -33.46
N SER A 217 -3.91 8.24 -33.54
CA SER A 217 -3.09 7.90 -32.36
C SER A 217 -1.96 8.89 -32.10
N ASP A 218 -1.58 9.67 -33.12
CA ASP A 218 -0.50 10.64 -33.05
C ASP A 218 -0.99 11.95 -32.40
N TYR A 219 -0.37 12.33 -31.30
CA TYR A 219 -0.70 13.54 -30.57
C TYR A 219 -0.36 14.80 -31.37
N ASP A 220 0.77 14.80 -32.08
CA ASP A 220 1.27 15.98 -32.79
C ASP A 220 0.36 16.33 -33.97
N VAL A 221 -0.17 15.31 -34.65
CA VAL A 221 -1.17 15.47 -35.71
C VAL A 221 -2.45 16.10 -35.14
N ALA A 222 -2.94 15.59 -34.00
CA ALA A 222 -4.14 16.14 -33.38
C ALA A 222 -3.97 17.61 -32.97
N VAL A 223 -2.81 17.97 -32.43
CA VAL A 223 -2.48 19.36 -32.09
C VAL A 223 -2.46 20.23 -33.35
N LEU A 224 -1.82 19.78 -34.43
CA LEU A 224 -1.72 20.53 -35.68
C LEU A 224 -3.09 20.94 -36.25
N TYR A 225 -4.03 19.98 -36.37
CA TYR A 225 -5.37 20.28 -36.89
C TYR A 225 -6.18 21.20 -35.96
N LEU A 226 -6.01 21.06 -34.65
CA LEU A 226 -6.68 21.92 -33.68
C LEU A 226 -6.08 23.32 -33.65
N GLU A 227 -4.77 23.49 -33.82
CA GLU A 227 -4.14 24.81 -33.91
C GLU A 227 -4.57 25.55 -35.19
N GLN A 228 -4.61 24.84 -36.32
CA GLN A 228 -5.02 25.41 -37.60
C GLN A 228 -6.48 25.89 -37.61
N SER A 229 -7.36 25.24 -36.84
CA SER A 229 -8.77 25.59 -36.70
C SER A 229 -9.07 26.52 -35.52
N GLY A 230 -8.05 27.02 -34.81
CA GLY A 230 -8.25 27.86 -33.63
C GLY A 230 -8.98 27.14 -32.48
N TYR A 231 -8.75 25.84 -32.33
CA TYR A 231 -9.41 24.95 -31.36
C TYR A 231 -10.92 24.76 -31.60
N ASP A 232 -11.41 24.93 -32.82
CA ASP A 232 -12.73 24.45 -33.20
C ASP A 232 -12.69 22.96 -33.56
N LEU A 233 -13.22 22.14 -32.66
CA LEU A 233 -13.23 20.68 -32.81
C LEU A 233 -13.98 20.22 -34.07
N ALA A 234 -15.11 20.84 -34.41
CA ALA A 234 -15.92 20.39 -35.53
C ALA A 234 -15.18 20.64 -36.85
N ASN A 235 -14.65 21.85 -37.01
CA ASN A 235 -13.86 22.24 -38.16
C ASN A 235 -12.58 21.39 -38.29
N ALA A 236 -11.87 21.13 -37.18
CA ALA A 236 -10.70 20.25 -37.19
C ALA A 236 -11.04 18.84 -37.71
N MET A 237 -12.13 18.26 -37.21
CA MET A 237 -12.56 16.91 -37.61
C MET A 237 -12.99 16.86 -39.08
N GLU A 238 -13.66 17.90 -39.58
CA GLU A 238 -14.05 18.02 -40.98
C GLU A 238 -12.82 18.17 -41.89
N ALA A 239 -11.86 19.01 -41.53
CA ALA A 239 -10.61 19.17 -42.27
C ALA A 239 -9.83 17.85 -42.35
N TYR A 240 -9.71 17.11 -41.24
CA TYR A 240 -9.09 15.79 -41.25
C TYR A 240 -9.83 14.78 -42.13
N ALA A 241 -11.17 14.77 -42.07
CA ALA A 241 -11.98 13.88 -42.89
C ALA A 241 -11.89 14.20 -44.39
N ALA A 242 -11.78 15.49 -44.73
CA ALA A 242 -11.56 15.95 -46.10
C ALA A 242 -10.20 15.50 -46.63
N ASP A 243 -9.13 15.62 -45.83
CA ASP A 243 -7.80 15.13 -46.19
C ASP A 243 -7.79 13.61 -46.41
N GLU A 244 -8.40 12.84 -45.51
CA GLU A 244 -8.53 11.37 -45.66
C GLU A 244 -9.36 10.98 -46.90
N ALA A 245 -10.37 11.78 -47.27
CA ALA A 245 -11.11 11.57 -48.50
C ALA A 245 -10.26 11.88 -49.74
N TRP A 246 -9.51 12.98 -49.69
CA TRP A 246 -8.61 13.38 -50.76
C TRP A 246 -7.51 12.34 -50.99
N GLU A 247 -6.85 11.85 -49.93
CA GLU A 247 -5.80 10.82 -50.02
C GLU A 247 -6.33 9.51 -50.62
N ARG A 248 -7.59 9.16 -50.34
CA ARG A 248 -8.24 7.96 -50.88
C ARG A 248 -8.49 8.07 -52.38
N ASP A 249 -8.91 9.25 -52.83
CA ASP A 249 -9.21 9.53 -54.24
C ASP A 249 -7.95 9.84 -55.06
N HIS A 250 -6.83 10.18 -54.38
CA HIS A 250 -5.53 10.46 -54.97
C HIS A 250 -4.46 9.48 -54.45
N PRO A 251 -4.60 8.18 -54.73
CA PRO A 251 -3.60 7.21 -54.33
C PRO A 251 -2.27 7.56 -55.00
N VAL A 252 -1.21 7.68 -54.20
CA VAL A 252 0.13 7.97 -54.70
C VAL A 252 0.53 6.87 -55.70
N HIS A 253 0.62 7.21 -56.98
CA HIS A 253 1.24 6.34 -57.98
C HIS A 253 2.72 6.22 -57.63
N GLU A 254 3.13 5.10 -57.02
CA GLU A 254 4.52 4.83 -56.62
C GLU A 254 5.46 4.76 -57.84
N GLY A 255 5.91 5.91 -58.32
CA GLY A 255 7.08 6.06 -59.18
C GLY A 255 8.36 6.16 -58.37
N GLY A 256 8.75 5.07 -57.70
CA GLY A 256 10.13 4.82 -57.27
C GLY A 256 10.67 5.66 -56.11
N ARG A 257 10.45 5.18 -54.88
CA ARG A 257 11.46 5.03 -53.81
C ARG A 257 10.73 4.55 -52.56
N ARG A 258 11.08 3.36 -52.08
CA ARG A 258 10.71 2.85 -50.76
C ARG A 258 11.29 3.78 -49.68
N GLY A 259 10.58 4.86 -49.40
CA GLY A 259 10.82 5.73 -48.24
C GLY A 259 10.38 5.01 -46.98
N LYS A 260 11.17 5.16 -45.91
CA LYS A 260 10.88 4.65 -44.55
C LYS A 260 9.42 4.87 -44.20
N GLY A 261 8.78 3.82 -43.68
CA GLY A 261 7.36 3.71 -43.46
C GLY A 261 6.71 5.00 -42.99
N VAL A 262 5.86 5.56 -43.86
CA VAL A 262 4.81 6.51 -43.47
C VAL A 262 4.13 5.91 -42.25
N HIS A 263 4.00 6.71 -41.18
CA HIS A 263 3.25 6.34 -39.99
C HIS A 263 1.78 6.21 -40.38
N ARG A 264 1.43 5.11 -41.06
CA ARG A 264 0.05 4.72 -41.28
C ARG A 264 -0.54 4.59 -39.89
N ASN A 265 -1.56 5.38 -39.59
CA ASN A 265 -2.46 5.16 -38.46
C ASN A 265 -3.00 3.73 -38.62
N ARG A 266 -2.25 2.73 -38.13
CA ARG A 266 -2.73 1.38 -38.00
C ARG A 266 -3.77 1.51 -36.91
N GLY A 267 -5.03 1.55 -37.34
CA GLY A 267 -6.16 1.54 -36.42
C GLY A 267 -6.00 0.43 -35.38
N PRO A 268 -6.75 0.50 -34.26
CA PRO A 268 -6.52 -0.36 -33.11
C PRO A 268 -6.43 -1.83 -33.53
N PHE A 269 -5.41 -2.54 -33.04
CA PHE A 269 -5.09 -3.94 -33.37
C PHE A 269 -6.22 -4.94 -33.05
N TRP A 270 -7.32 -4.47 -32.46
CA TRP A 270 -8.48 -5.24 -32.01
C TRP A 270 -9.49 -5.60 -33.11
N ARG A 271 -9.31 -5.17 -34.36
CA ARG A 271 -10.06 -5.78 -35.48
C ARG A 271 -9.43 -7.13 -35.82
N GLY A 272 -9.82 -8.14 -35.05
CA GLY A 272 -9.74 -9.54 -35.48
C GLY A 272 -10.65 -9.75 -36.69
N SER A 273 -10.11 -10.48 -37.66
CA SER A 273 -10.79 -10.92 -38.88
C SER A 273 -12.14 -11.57 -38.58
N ALA A 274 -13.17 -11.13 -39.30
CA ALA A 274 -14.35 -11.92 -39.60
C ALA A 274 -14.27 -12.35 -41.06
#